data_AF-A0A7V5VK88-F1
#
_entry.id   AF-A0A7V5VK88-F1
#
_cell.length_a   1.000
_cell.length_b   1.000
_cell.length_c   1.000
_cell.angle_alpha   90.00
_cell.angle_beta   90.00
_cell.angle_gamma   90.00
#
_symmetry.space_group_name_H-M   'P 1'
#
loop_
_entity.id
_entity.type
_entity.pdbx_description
1 polymer ?
#
loop_
_entity_poly.entity_id
_entity_poly.type
_entity_poly.pdbx_seq_one_letter_code
_entity_poly.pdbx_strand_id
1 'polypeptide(L)'
;MDRTQQMGPLGDPNRTQAMQMPVLDPTRTQAMPNLMGAPLQPSLSMEVVLGRRYALAQSIAREGLLISIRAVQTAAGRAPLNLCLVLDRSGSMEGAPFEYAKQACAYLVDQLTEQDVLSIVTFSDTVDVVMPPRKIINKQLVKDHIMRLTV
;
A
#
# COMPACT_ATOMS: atom_id res chain seq x y z
N MET A 1 -64.43 25.44 -6.35
CA MET A 1 -65.56 25.44 -7.31
C MET A 1 -64.99 25.59 -8.70
N ASP A 2 -65.57 24.80 -9.61
CA ASP A 2 -65.13 24.41 -10.94
C ASP A 2 -64.92 25.50 -12.00
N ARG A 3 -64.03 25.15 -12.95
CA ARG A 3 -64.11 25.29 -14.42
C ARG A 3 -64.33 26.67 -15.06
N THR A 4 -63.33 27.05 -15.85
CA THR A 4 -63.53 27.66 -17.16
C THR A 4 -62.61 26.99 -18.19
N GLN A 5 -63.20 26.42 -19.23
CA GLN A 5 -62.55 25.85 -20.40
C GLN A 5 -62.11 26.95 -21.39
N GLN A 6 -61.04 26.71 -22.16
CA GLN A 6 -61.00 26.63 -23.64
C GLN A 6 -59.70 27.15 -24.29
N MET A 7 -59.05 26.21 -25.01
CA MET A 7 -58.30 26.26 -26.28
C MET A 7 -57.30 27.39 -26.63
N GLY A 8 -56.06 26.95 -26.90
CA GLY A 8 -55.22 27.37 -28.05
C GLY A 8 -53.74 27.64 -27.71
N PRO A 9 -52.77 27.53 -28.65
CA PRO A 9 -52.67 26.69 -29.85
C PRO A 9 -51.49 25.69 -29.78
N LEU A 10 -51.41 24.75 -30.73
CA LEU A 10 -50.25 23.86 -30.93
C LEU A 10 -48.95 24.67 -31.02
N GLY A 11 -48.01 24.42 -30.09
CA GLY A 11 -46.70 25.08 -30.06
C GLY A 11 -45.62 24.21 -30.71
N ASP A 12 -44.96 24.78 -31.72
CA ASP A 12 -43.87 24.22 -32.53
C ASP A 12 -42.73 23.55 -31.72
N PRO A 13 -42.21 22.38 -32.13
CA PRO A 13 -41.09 21.69 -31.47
C PRO A 13 -39.72 22.37 -31.66
N ASN A 14 -39.62 23.45 -32.45
CA ASN A 14 -38.37 24.15 -32.75
C ASN A 14 -38.26 25.55 -32.11
N ARG A 15 -38.96 25.81 -31.01
CA ARG A 15 -38.82 27.07 -30.27
C ARG A 15 -37.53 27.04 -29.43
N THR A 16 -36.46 27.62 -29.95
CA THR A 16 -35.20 27.86 -29.23
C THR A 16 -35.47 28.65 -27.95
N GLN A 17 -35.49 27.97 -26.80
CA GLN A 17 -35.48 28.64 -25.50
C GLN A 17 -34.07 29.18 -25.27
N ALA A 18 -33.92 30.51 -25.29
CA ALA A 18 -32.69 31.16 -24.88
C ALA A 18 -32.41 30.82 -23.40
N MET A 19 -31.32 30.10 -23.13
CA MET A 19 -30.80 29.96 -21.78
C MET A 19 -30.45 31.35 -21.25
N GLN A 20 -31.12 31.81 -20.20
CA GLN A 20 -30.65 32.94 -19.42
C GLN A 20 -29.35 32.53 -18.73
N MET A 21 -28.23 33.08 -19.18
CA MET A 21 -27.01 33.05 -18.39
C MET A 21 -27.22 33.92 -17.13
N PRO A 22 -26.88 33.42 -15.93
CA PRO A 22 -26.87 34.27 -14.76
C PRO A 22 -25.80 35.35 -14.96
N VAL A 23 -26.19 36.60 -14.75
CA VAL A 23 -25.27 37.75 -14.81
C VAL A 23 -24.19 37.54 -13.75
N LEU A 24 -22.97 37.27 -14.20
CA LEU A 24 -21.77 37.23 -13.36
C LEU A 24 -21.45 38.66 -12.93
N ASP A 25 -21.68 38.96 -11.66
CA ASP A 25 -21.27 40.21 -11.01
C ASP A 25 -19.72 40.24 -10.91
N PRO A 26 -19.03 41.16 -11.59
CA PRO A 26 -17.56 41.21 -11.63
C PRO A 26 -16.92 41.64 -10.30
N THR A 27 -17.72 41.99 -9.28
CA THR A 27 -17.22 42.40 -7.96
C THR A 27 -17.47 41.38 -6.86
N ARG A 28 -18.17 40.27 -7.14
CA ARG A 28 -18.27 39.13 -6.23
C ARG A 28 -17.05 38.24 -6.39
N THR A 29 -16.01 38.51 -5.62
CA THR A 29 -14.98 37.51 -5.32
C THR A 29 -15.62 36.39 -4.48
N GLN A 30 -16.30 35.45 -5.13
CA GLN A 30 -16.56 34.15 -4.52
C GLN A 30 -15.21 33.45 -4.42
N ALA A 31 -14.62 33.48 -3.22
CA ALA A 31 -13.57 32.53 -2.88
C ALA A 31 -14.18 31.13 -3.04
N MET A 32 -13.80 30.41 -4.10
CA MET A 32 -14.12 29.00 -4.25
C MET A 32 -13.54 28.29 -3.02
N PRO A 33 -14.36 27.77 -2.10
CA PRO A 33 -13.84 26.90 -1.07
C PRO A 33 -13.54 25.59 -1.79
N ASN A 34 -12.25 25.40 -2.09
CA ASN A 34 -11.59 24.12 -2.27
C ASN A 34 -12.58 22.99 -2.62
N LEU A 35 -12.92 22.84 -3.90
CA LEU A 35 -13.85 21.81 -4.36
C LEU A 35 -13.24 20.43 -4.06
N MET A 36 -13.63 19.95 -2.87
CA MET A 36 -13.53 18.60 -2.35
C MET A 36 -12.12 18.04 -2.23
N GLY A 37 -11.39 18.59 -1.26
CA GLY A 37 -10.47 17.78 -0.48
C GLY A 37 -11.25 16.60 0.11
N ALA A 38 -11.04 15.41 -0.44
CA ALA A 38 -11.47 14.18 0.20
C ALA A 38 -11.03 14.22 1.67
N PRO A 39 -11.86 13.75 2.62
CA PRO A 39 -11.41 13.65 4.01
C PRO A 39 -10.07 12.92 4.01
N LEU A 40 -9.08 13.48 4.71
CA LEU A 40 -7.80 12.83 4.93
C LEU A 40 -8.08 11.50 5.64
N GLN A 41 -8.26 10.44 4.85
CA GLN A 41 -8.46 9.11 5.41
C GLN A 41 -7.14 8.74 6.09
N PRO A 42 -7.17 8.36 7.38
CA PRO A 42 -5.95 7.98 8.07
C PRO A 42 -5.36 6.77 7.34
N SER A 43 -4.10 6.91 6.89
CA SER A 43 -3.37 5.86 6.20
C SER A 43 -3.11 4.64 7.08
N LEU A 44 -3.19 4.83 8.40
CA LEU A 44 -3.07 3.82 9.43
C LEU A 44 -4.18 4.02 10.47
N SER A 45 -4.97 2.98 10.73
CA SER A 45 -5.90 2.94 11.86
C SER A 45 -5.51 1.83 12.81
N MET A 46 -5.73 2.07 14.10
CA MET A 46 -5.47 1.11 15.16
C MET A 46 -6.72 1.00 16.02
N GLU A 47 -7.21 -0.22 16.20
CA GLU A 47 -8.31 -0.55 17.08
C GLU A 47 -7.78 -1.42 18.22
N VAL A 48 -8.24 -1.13 19.44
CA VAL A 48 -7.80 -1.83 20.64
C VAL A 48 -9.02 -2.45 21.31
N VAL A 49 -9.01 -3.78 21.43
CA VAL A 49 -10.11 -4.56 22.01
C VAL A 49 -9.61 -5.25 23.28
N LEU A 50 -10.20 -4.87 24.41
CA LEU A 50 -9.93 -5.49 25.71
C LEU A 50 -10.68 -6.81 25.82
N GLY A 51 -10.02 -7.87 26.29
CA GLY A 51 -10.65 -9.17 26.54
C GLY A 51 -11.76 -9.08 27.58
N ARG A 52 -11.58 -8.26 28.61
CA ARG A 52 -12.55 -7.95 29.65
C ARG A 52 -12.62 -6.45 29.87
N ARG A 53 -13.84 -5.94 29.96
CA ARG A 53 -14.10 -4.52 30.24
C ARG A 53 -13.90 -4.14 31.70
N TYR A 54 -13.88 -5.13 32.59
CA TYR A 54 -13.81 -4.95 34.03
C TYR A 54 -12.85 -5.95 34.65
N ALA A 55 -12.16 -5.52 35.70
CA ALA A 55 -11.30 -6.34 36.52
C ALA A 55 -11.69 -6.19 37.99
N LEU A 56 -11.47 -7.23 38.79
CA LEU A 56 -11.72 -7.18 40.21
C LEU A 56 -10.71 -6.22 40.88
N ALA A 57 -11.23 -5.25 41.61
CA ALA A 57 -10.42 -4.35 42.41
C ALA A 57 -9.58 -5.15 43.42
N GLN A 58 -8.32 -4.75 43.61
CA GLN A 58 -7.37 -5.34 44.57
C GLN A 58 -6.92 -6.78 44.28
N SER A 59 -7.13 -7.27 43.05
CA SER A 59 -6.58 -8.54 42.59
C SER A 59 -5.71 -8.35 41.35
N ILE A 60 -4.72 -9.21 41.16
CA ILE A 60 -3.92 -9.25 39.94
C ILE A 60 -4.71 -10.05 38.90
N ALA A 61 -5.23 -9.36 37.88
CA ALA A 61 -5.86 -9.97 36.72
C ALA A 61 -4.87 -10.01 35.56
N ARG A 62 -4.73 -11.17 34.91
CA ARG A 62 -4.10 -11.26 33.59
C ARG A 62 -5.13 -10.89 32.54
N GLU A 63 -4.85 -9.82 31.80
CA GLU A 63 -5.76 -9.30 30.79
C GLU A 63 -5.15 -9.41 29.40
N GLY A 64 -5.98 -9.82 28.44
CA GLY A 64 -5.60 -9.89 27.03
C GLY A 64 -6.00 -8.61 26.32
N LEU A 65 -5.11 -8.10 25.48
CA LEU A 65 -5.39 -6.99 24.59
C LEU A 65 -5.20 -7.43 23.14
N LEU A 66 -6.22 -7.24 22.32
CA LEU A 66 -6.09 -7.36 20.88
C LEU A 66 -5.90 -5.97 20.29
N ILE A 67 -4.81 -5.79 19.54
CA ILE A 67 -4.56 -4.57 18.78
C ILE A 67 -4.69 -4.92 17.29
N SER A 68 -5.68 -4.36 16.61
CA SER A 68 -5.84 -4.48 15.16
C SER A 68 -5.28 -3.25 14.49
N ILE A 69 -4.23 -3.42 13.70
CA ILE A 69 -3.63 -2.34 12.90
C ILE A 69 -4.05 -2.57 11.45
N ARG A 70 -4.68 -1.56 10.84
CA ARG A 70 -5.08 -1.56 9.43
C ARG A 70 -4.37 -0.42 8.72
N ALA A 71 -3.78 -0.71 7.57
CA ALA A 71 -3.16 0.30 6.72
C ALA A 71 -3.87 0.35 5.38
N VAL A 72 -4.06 1.57 4.85
CA VAL A 72 -4.56 1.81 3.50
C VAL A 72 -3.39 2.28 2.64
N GLN A 73 -3.32 1.79 1.41
CA GLN A 73 -2.31 2.23 0.45
C GLN A 73 -2.44 3.74 0.24
N THR A 74 -1.38 4.47 0.55
CA THR A 74 -1.30 5.92 0.31
C THR A 74 -0.74 6.19 -1.08
N ALA A 75 -0.97 7.41 -1.58
CA ALA A 75 -0.30 7.88 -2.80
C ALA A 75 1.24 7.95 -2.67
N ALA A 76 1.76 7.99 -1.43
CA ALA A 76 3.18 7.78 -1.18
C ALA A 76 3.52 6.33 -1.55
N GLY A 77 4.36 6.17 -2.59
CA GLY A 77 4.79 4.86 -3.07
C GLY A 77 5.53 4.05 -2.01
N ARG A 78 5.86 2.80 -2.37
CA ARG A 78 6.58 1.86 -1.49
C ARG A 78 7.86 2.48 -0.93
N ALA A 79 8.02 2.43 0.39
CA ALA A 79 9.25 2.84 1.05
C ALA A 79 10.43 1.93 0.63
N PRO A 80 11.65 2.46 0.46
CA PRO A 80 12.83 1.65 0.20
C PRO A 80 13.06 0.62 1.31
N LEU A 81 13.34 -0.63 0.95
CA LEU A 81 13.63 -1.71 1.89
C LEU A 81 15.14 -1.93 2.01
N ASN A 82 15.57 -2.36 3.20
CA ASN A 82 16.89 -2.93 3.43
C ASN A 82 16.71 -4.40 3.83
N LEU A 83 17.06 -5.31 2.92
CA LEU A 83 16.81 -6.74 3.05
C LEU A 83 18.12 -7.52 3.16
N CYS A 84 18.18 -8.44 4.11
CA CYS A 84 19.28 -9.39 4.25
C CYS A 84 18.77 -10.81 4.00
N LEU A 85 19.31 -11.47 2.98
CA LEU A 85 19.06 -12.88 2.70
C LEU A 85 20.11 -13.71 3.41
N VAL A 86 19.65 -14.62 4.27
CA VAL A 86 20.51 -15.55 5.00
C VAL A 86 20.26 -16.94 4.43
N LEU A 87 21.29 -17.53 3.80
CA LEU A 87 21.22 -18.82 3.11
C LEU A 87 21.94 -19.90 3.92
N ASP A 88 21.22 -20.97 4.24
CA ASP A 88 21.77 -22.15 4.90
C ASP A 88 22.51 -23.01 3.87
N ARG A 89 23.76 -23.36 4.18
CA ARG A 89 24.64 -24.24 3.40
C ARG A 89 25.10 -25.46 4.22
N SER A 90 24.30 -25.91 5.17
CA SER A 90 24.49 -27.18 5.85
C SER A 90 24.25 -28.37 4.91
N GLY A 91 24.82 -29.54 5.26
CA GLY A 91 24.69 -30.74 4.45
C GLY A 91 23.24 -31.19 4.18
N SER A 92 22.28 -30.84 5.04
CA SER A 92 20.84 -31.13 4.80
C SER A 92 20.23 -30.31 3.66
N MET A 93 20.88 -29.22 3.25
CA MET A 93 20.43 -28.38 2.15
C MET A 93 20.91 -28.91 0.79
N GLU A 94 21.79 -29.91 0.74
CA GLU A 94 22.33 -30.47 -0.51
C GLU A 94 21.22 -30.92 -1.49
N GLY A 95 21.46 -30.64 -2.77
CA GLY A 95 20.56 -31.00 -3.85
C GLY A 95 19.38 -30.04 -3.98
N ALA A 96 18.16 -30.60 -4.03
CA ALA A 96 16.95 -29.84 -4.35
C ALA A 96 16.62 -28.68 -3.39
N PRO A 97 16.77 -28.79 -2.06
CA PRO A 97 16.44 -27.72 -1.13
C PRO A 97 17.23 -26.43 -1.40
N PHE A 98 18.54 -26.55 -1.63
CA PHE A 98 19.38 -25.39 -1.94
C PHE A 98 19.10 -24.80 -3.33
N GLU A 99 18.81 -25.64 -4.33
CA GLU A 99 18.37 -25.15 -5.64
C GLU A 99 17.07 -24.33 -5.55
N TYR A 100 16.08 -24.81 -4.78
CA TYR A 100 14.86 -24.05 -4.54
C TYR A 100 15.11 -22.77 -3.75
N ALA A 101 16.03 -22.77 -2.77
CA ALA A 101 16.41 -21.57 -2.05
C ALA A 101 17.03 -20.51 -2.99
N LYS A 102 17.90 -20.92 -3.91
CA LYS A 102 18.49 -20.04 -4.93
C LYS A 102 17.41 -19.46 -5.86
N GLN A 103 16.47 -20.29 -6.31
CA GLN A 103 15.34 -19.85 -7.14
C GLN A 103 14.43 -18.84 -6.41
N ALA A 104 14.10 -19.12 -5.14
CA ALA A 104 13.30 -18.22 -4.32
C ALA A 104 14.01 -16.87 -4.11
N CYS A 105 15.33 -16.88 -3.87
CA CYS A 105 16.12 -15.66 -3.75
C CYS A 105 16.14 -14.87 -5.06
N ALA A 106 16.30 -15.54 -6.21
CA ALA A 106 16.24 -14.88 -7.52
C ALA A 106 14.87 -14.24 -7.78
N TYR A 107 13.78 -14.95 -7.44
CA TYR A 107 12.43 -14.40 -7.51
C TYR A 107 12.25 -13.16 -6.61
N LEU A 108 12.83 -13.18 -5.41
CA LEU A 108 12.80 -12.03 -4.51
C LEU A 108 13.55 -10.83 -5.11
N VAL A 109 14.73 -11.05 -5.71
CA VAL A 109 15.50 -10.01 -6.40
C VAL A 109 14.72 -9.37 -7.55
N ASP A 110 13.91 -10.15 -8.27
CA ASP A 110 13.06 -9.61 -9.35
C ASP A 110 12.02 -8.60 -8.83
N GLN A 111 11.53 -8.78 -7.61
CA GLN A 111 10.56 -7.88 -6.95
C GLN A 111 11.18 -6.61 -6.34
N LEU A 112 12.52 -6.53 -6.24
CA LEU A 112 13.19 -5.36 -5.69
C LEU A 112 13.20 -4.18 -6.65
N THR A 113 13.35 -2.99 -6.11
CA THR A 113 13.50 -1.73 -6.87
C THR A 113 14.92 -1.20 -6.72
N GLU A 114 15.31 -0.24 -7.56
CA GLU A 114 16.65 0.38 -7.51
C GLU A 114 16.91 1.17 -6.21
N GLN A 115 15.85 1.50 -5.47
CA GLN A 115 15.96 2.16 -4.17
C GLN A 115 16.25 1.17 -3.04
N ASP A 116 16.05 -0.12 -3.26
CA ASP A 116 16.24 -1.14 -2.24
C ASP A 116 17.71 -1.52 -2.07
N VAL A 117 18.04 -1.90 -0.85
CA VAL A 117 19.34 -2.40 -0.45
C VAL A 117 19.22 -3.90 -0.17
N LEU A 118 20.15 -4.68 -0.72
CA LEU A 118 20.22 -6.13 -0.50
C LEU A 118 21.59 -6.50 0.06
N SER A 119 21.60 -7.40 1.04
CA SER A 119 22.77 -8.15 1.48
C SER A 119 22.49 -9.65 1.40
N ILE A 120 23.55 -10.44 1.17
CA ILE A 120 23.48 -11.90 1.11
C ILE A 120 24.55 -12.45 2.04
N VAL A 121 24.13 -13.31 2.95
CA VAL A 121 24.97 -13.98 3.93
C VAL A 121 24.71 -15.48 3.82
N THR A 122 25.76 -16.28 3.82
CA THR A 122 25.66 -17.75 3.87
C THR A 122 26.15 -18.24 5.22
N PHE A 123 25.55 -19.33 5.74
CA PHE A 123 25.99 -19.93 6.99
C PHE A 123 26.01 -21.47 6.91
N SER A 124 27.08 -22.05 7.45
CA SER A 124 27.16 -23.47 7.86
C SER A 124 27.92 -23.54 9.18
N ASP A 125 29.16 -24.02 9.17
CA ASP A 125 30.08 -24.00 10.31
C ASP A 125 30.65 -22.59 10.56
N THR A 126 30.68 -21.78 9.50
CA THR A 126 31.13 -20.39 9.52
C THR A 126 30.13 -19.49 8.80
N VAL A 127 30.17 -18.20 9.11
CA VAL A 127 29.30 -17.18 8.49
C VAL A 127 30.13 -16.39 7.49
N ASP A 128 29.67 -16.39 6.24
CA ASP A 128 30.31 -15.68 5.14
C ASP A 128 29.37 -14.63 4.55
N VAL A 129 29.88 -13.41 4.40
CA VAL A 129 29.15 -12.32 3.73
C VAL A 129 29.46 -12.39 2.24
N VAL A 130 28.57 -13.03 1.48
CA VAL A 130 28.67 -13.15 0.02
C VAL A 130 28.50 -11.79 -0.65
N MET A 131 27.57 -10.98 -0.17
CA MET A 131 27.32 -9.65 -0.69
C MET A 131 27.01 -8.69 0.48
N PRO A 132 27.85 -7.67 0.72
CA PRO A 132 27.55 -6.65 1.72
C PRO A 132 26.34 -5.81 1.27
N PRO A 133 25.68 -5.08 2.20
CA PRO A 133 24.52 -4.26 1.88
C PRO A 133 24.81 -3.26 0.75
N ARG A 134 24.15 -3.43 -0.40
CA ARG A 134 24.30 -2.58 -1.58
C ARG A 134 22.98 -2.33 -2.27
N LYS A 135 22.86 -1.16 -2.91
CA LYS A 135 21.70 -0.87 -3.78
C LYS A 135 21.68 -1.78 -4.99
N ILE A 136 20.48 -2.19 -5.39
CA ILE A 136 20.27 -3.05 -6.56
C ILE A 136 20.29 -2.21 -7.84
N ILE A 137 21.46 -2.10 -8.47
CA ILE A 137 21.60 -1.43 -9.79
C ILE A 137 21.42 -2.44 -10.93
N ASN A 138 22.01 -3.63 -10.78
CA ASN A 138 21.93 -4.69 -11.79
C ASN A 138 21.40 -5.99 -11.15
N LYS A 139 20.10 -6.23 -11.31
CA LYS A 139 19.42 -7.44 -10.83
C LYS A 139 20.01 -8.72 -11.41
N GLN A 140 20.43 -8.71 -12.68
CA GLN A 140 20.93 -9.91 -13.34
C GLN A 140 22.25 -10.36 -12.72
N LEU A 141 23.17 -9.43 -12.46
CA LEU A 141 24.45 -9.73 -11.82
C LEU A 141 24.24 -10.36 -10.44
N VAL A 142 23.30 -9.84 -9.67
CA VAL A 142 22.95 -10.39 -8.34
C VAL A 142 22.39 -11.80 -8.46
N LYS A 143 21.47 -12.05 -9.40
CA LYS A 143 20.92 -13.39 -9.66
C LYS A 143 22.00 -14.39 -10.07
N ASP A 144 22.89 -13.98 -10.98
CA ASP A 144 24.01 -14.84 -11.41
C ASP A 144 24.94 -15.17 -10.24
N HIS A 145 25.13 -14.23 -9.31
CA HIS A 145 25.90 -14.46 -8.09
C HIS A 145 25.24 -15.47 -7.17
N ILE A 146 23.93 -15.36 -6.94
CA ILE A 146 23.15 -16.32 -6.15
C ILE A 146 23.21 -17.71 -6.77
N MET A 147 23.06 -17.82 -8.09
CA MET A 147 23.02 -19.11 -8.79
C MET A 147 24.35 -19.87 -8.75
N ARG A 148 25.47 -19.17 -8.59
CA ARG A 148 26.82 -19.76 -8.44
C ARG A 148 27.12 -20.27 -7.03
N LEU A 149 26.27 -19.97 -6.04
CA LEU A 149 26.48 -20.49 -4.70
C LEU A 149 26.36 -22.01 -4.70
N THR A 150 27.19 -22.62 -3.86
CA THR A 150 27.22 -24.05 -3.58
C THR A 150 27.04 -24.26 -2.08
N VAL A 151 26.53 -25.44 -1.72
CA VAL A 151 26.51 -25.90 -0.31
C VAL A 151 27.94 -26.10 0.18
#